data_AF-A0A969MUG7-F1
#
_entry.id   AF-A0A969MUG7-F1
#
_cell.length_a   1.000
_cell.length_b   1.000
_cell.length_c   1.000
_cell.angle_alpha   90.00
_cell.angle_beta   90.00
_cell.angle_gamma   90.00
#
_symmetry.space_group_name_H-M   'P 1'
#
loop_
_entity.id
_entity.type
_entity.pdbx_description
1 polymer ?
#
loop_
_entity_poly.entity_id
_entity_poly.type
_entity_poly.pdbx_seq_one_letter_code
_entity_poly.pdbx_strand_id
1 'polypeptide(L)'
;MAQYLNPQAQPSLDLGLCYRSGRELIFNYALLAAILGLNPFANLLSLTILLAGILTLKMIWDLGAEWRFVKGQGLLAIIGSFFGALGACVMGFMSWLAVIIASIWLPVINPLAISAALWTWTWMIGRTVNEFYLSGYGSPRSNVRG
;
A
#
# COMPACT_ATOMS: atom_id res chain seq x y z
N MET A 1 -0.73 29.71 -31.63
CA MET A 1 -1.32 29.96 -30.30
C MET A 1 -0.72 28.98 -29.32
N ALA A 2 0.47 29.31 -28.79
CA ALA A 2 1.10 28.55 -27.73
C ALA A 2 0.51 29.02 -26.41
N GLN A 3 -0.29 28.18 -25.76
CA GLN A 3 -0.68 28.38 -24.37
C GLN A 3 0.61 28.38 -23.54
N TYR A 4 0.92 29.51 -22.92
CA TYR A 4 1.88 29.58 -21.82
C TYR A 4 1.34 28.70 -20.69
N LEU A 5 1.73 27.42 -20.69
CA LEU A 5 1.57 26.52 -19.56
C LEU A 5 2.31 27.19 -18.40
N ASN A 6 1.54 27.68 -17.44
CA ASN A 6 2.04 28.20 -16.18
C ASN A 6 3.01 27.14 -15.60
N PRO A 7 4.31 27.44 -15.41
CA PRO A 7 5.28 26.46 -14.91
C PRO A 7 4.94 25.94 -13.49
N GLN A 8 4.03 26.61 -12.79
CA GLN A 8 3.48 26.17 -11.50
C GLN A 8 2.36 25.11 -11.65
N ALA A 9 1.76 24.95 -12.83
CA ALA A 9 0.67 24.00 -13.08
C ALA A 9 1.15 22.59 -13.47
N GLN A 10 2.38 22.46 -13.99
CA GLN A 10 2.98 21.15 -14.32
C GLN A 10 3.25 20.26 -13.09
N PRO A 11 3.85 20.75 -11.98
CA PRO A 11 4.17 19.88 -10.84
C PRO A 11 2.94 19.33 -10.11
N SER A 12 1.80 20.06 -10.11
CA SER A 12 0.57 19.57 -9.48
C SER A 12 -0.14 18.50 -10.31
N LEU A 13 -0.02 18.57 -11.64
CA LEU A 13 -0.64 17.63 -12.56
C LEU A 13 0.11 16.29 -12.59
N ASP A 14 1.45 16.32 -12.60
CA ASP A 14 2.30 15.12 -12.50
C ASP A 14 2.14 14.40 -11.16
N LEU A 15 2.02 15.14 -10.05
CA LEU A 15 1.83 14.57 -8.71
C LEU A 15 0.48 13.87 -8.58
N GLY A 16 -0.59 14.46 -9.14
CA GLY A 16 -1.91 13.84 -9.20
C GLY A 16 -1.93 12.54 -10.00
N LEU A 17 -1.19 12.49 -11.12
CA LEU A 17 -1.04 11.27 -11.94
C LEU A 17 -0.28 10.18 -11.17
N CYS A 18 0.89 10.48 -10.60
CA CYS A 18 1.65 9.51 -9.80
C CYS A 18 0.84 8.98 -8.60
N TYR A 19 0.10 9.85 -7.91
CA TYR A 19 -0.74 9.43 -6.78
C TYR A 19 -1.88 8.50 -7.21
N ARG A 20 -2.49 8.75 -8.37
CA ARG A 20 -3.53 7.87 -8.92
C ARG A 20 -2.95 6.52 -9.36
N SER A 21 -1.85 6.53 -10.11
CA SER A 21 -1.12 5.32 -10.52
C SER A 21 -0.73 4.48 -9.30
N GLY A 22 -0.19 5.10 -8.26
CA GLY A 22 0.17 4.42 -7.02
C GLY A 22 -1.02 3.76 -6.33
N ARG A 23 -2.17 4.44 -6.26
CA ARG A 23 -3.41 3.84 -5.68
C ARG A 23 -3.94 2.67 -6.50
N GLU A 24 -3.93 2.77 -7.83
CA GLU A 24 -4.35 1.68 -8.71
C GLU A 24 -3.43 0.46 -8.57
N LEU A 25 -2.12 0.69 -8.44
CA LEU A 25 -1.14 -0.36 -8.18
C LEU A 25 -1.41 -1.06 -6.83
N ILE A 26 -1.60 -0.29 -5.75
CA ILE A 26 -1.91 -0.82 -4.41
C ILE A 26 -3.18 -1.65 -4.42
N PHE A 27 -4.22 -1.18 -5.12
CA PHE A 27 -5.47 -1.91 -5.27
C PHE A 27 -5.28 -3.27 -5.94
N ASN A 28 -4.54 -3.30 -7.05
CA ASN A 28 -4.26 -4.54 -7.78
C ASN A 28 -3.47 -5.55 -6.93
N TYR A 29 -2.48 -5.07 -6.19
CA TYR A 29 -1.69 -5.91 -5.27
C TYR A 29 -2.52 -6.42 -4.09
N ALA A 30 -3.36 -5.58 -3.50
CA ALA A 30 -4.29 -6.01 -2.45
C ALA A 30 -5.28 -7.07 -2.97
N LEU A 31 -5.75 -6.93 -4.22
CA LEU A 31 -6.64 -7.90 -4.86
C LEU A 31 -5.97 -9.25 -5.07
N LEU A 32 -4.75 -9.24 -5.58
CA LEU A 32 -3.94 -10.44 -5.69
C LEU A 32 -3.72 -11.12 -4.33
N ALA A 33 -3.44 -10.35 -3.26
CA ALA A 33 -3.28 -10.87 -1.92
C ALA A 33 -4.59 -11.50 -1.37
N ALA A 34 -5.75 -10.89 -1.65
CA ALA A 34 -7.05 -11.43 -1.27
C ALA A 34 -7.39 -12.73 -2.00
N ILE A 35 -7.12 -12.78 -3.31
CA ILE A 35 -7.27 -14.00 -4.13
C ILE A 35 -6.35 -15.09 -3.61
N LEU A 36 -5.12 -14.74 -3.21
CA LEU A 36 -4.21 -15.68 -2.57
C LEU A 36 -4.79 -16.25 -1.27
N GLY A 37 -5.43 -15.40 -0.47
CA GLY A 37 -6.08 -15.79 0.79
C GLY A 37 -7.29 -16.71 0.63
N LEU A 38 -7.88 -16.79 -0.57
CA LEU A 38 -9.03 -17.65 -0.89
C LEU A 38 -8.64 -19.13 -1.03
N ASN A 39 -7.40 -19.48 -0.70
CA ASN A 39 -6.87 -20.83 -0.79
C ASN A 39 -7.64 -21.79 0.15
N PRO A 40 -8.34 -22.81 -0.39
CA PRO A 40 -9.11 -23.76 0.43
C PRO A 40 -8.23 -24.74 1.20
N PHE A 41 -6.92 -24.79 0.92
CA PHE A 41 -5.99 -25.74 1.54
C PHE A 41 -5.30 -25.14 2.77
N ALA A 42 -5.77 -25.50 3.97
CA ALA A 42 -5.21 -25.01 5.23
C ALA A 42 -3.71 -25.29 5.42
N ASN A 43 -3.17 -26.38 4.84
CA ASN A 43 -1.75 -26.72 4.93
C ASN A 43 -0.85 -25.78 4.10
N LEU A 44 -1.42 -24.98 3.20
CA LEU A 44 -0.70 -24.02 2.37
C LEU A 44 -0.75 -22.60 2.95
N LEU A 45 -1.27 -22.41 4.17
CA LEU A 45 -1.41 -21.09 4.78
C LEU A 45 -0.04 -20.42 4.99
N SER A 46 0.97 -21.18 5.43
CA SER A 46 2.35 -20.68 5.55
C SER A 46 2.91 -20.20 4.21
N LEU A 47 2.70 -20.98 3.14
CA LEU A 47 3.09 -20.60 1.77
C LEU A 47 2.33 -19.34 1.30
N THR A 48 1.05 -19.24 1.65
CA THR A 48 0.18 -18.10 1.30
C THR A 48 0.67 -16.82 1.98
N ILE A 49 1.01 -16.87 3.27
CA ILE A 49 1.58 -15.72 4.00
C ILE A 49 2.95 -15.34 3.41
N LEU A 50 3.80 -16.33 3.11
CA LEU A 50 5.11 -16.08 2.51
C LEU A 50 4.99 -15.39 1.15
N LEU A 51 4.12 -15.90 0.27
CA LEU A 51 3.83 -15.30 -1.02
C LEU A 51 3.22 -13.91 -0.89
N ALA A 52 2.27 -13.70 0.03
CA ALA A 52 1.68 -12.39 0.29
C ALA A 52 2.70 -11.38 0.82
N GLY A 53 3.66 -11.83 1.65
CA GLY A 53 4.79 -11.04 2.10
C GLY A 53 5.70 -10.62 0.95
N ILE A 54 6.06 -11.55 0.07
CA ILE A 54 6.83 -11.26 -1.15
C ILE A 54 6.07 -10.27 -2.05
N LEU A 55 4.76 -10.46 -2.22
CA LEU A 55 3.91 -9.59 -3.03
C LEU A 55 3.89 -8.16 -2.48
N THR A 56 3.80 -8.05 -1.15
CA THR A 56 3.80 -6.76 -0.45
C THR A 56 5.14 -6.06 -0.59
N LEU A 57 6.27 -6.78 -0.45
CA LEU A 57 7.61 -6.24 -0.70
C LEU A 57 7.76 -5.76 -2.15
N LYS A 58 7.26 -6.54 -3.11
CA LYS A 58 7.26 -6.17 -4.53
C LYS A 58 6.43 -4.91 -4.80
N MET A 59 5.25 -4.79 -4.18
CA MET A 59 4.41 -3.59 -4.27
C MET A 59 5.16 -2.34 -3.78
N ILE A 60 5.89 -2.43 -2.66
CA ILE A 60 6.69 -1.32 -2.12
C ILE A 60 7.77 -0.92 -3.13
N TRP A 61 8.44 -1.89 -3.75
CA TRP A 61 9.46 -1.65 -4.77
C TRP A 61 8.89 -0.96 -6.00
N ASP A 62 7.77 -1.46 -6.53
CA ASP A 62 7.11 -0.91 -7.72
C ASP A 62 6.57 0.51 -7.45
N LEU A 63 6.01 0.76 -6.26
CA LEU A 63 5.67 2.12 -5.79
C LEU A 63 6.93 3.02 -5.77
N GLY A 64 8.03 2.54 -5.20
CA GLY A 64 9.28 3.31 -5.17
C GLY A 64 9.81 3.68 -6.55
N ALA A 65 9.66 2.77 -7.52
CA ALA A 65 10.01 3.02 -8.91
C ALA A 65 9.10 4.10 -9.56
N GLU A 66 7.78 4.03 -9.33
CA GLU A 66 6.81 5.02 -9.81
C GLU A 66 7.11 6.43 -9.25
N TRP A 67 7.48 6.50 -7.97
CA TRP A 67 7.89 7.74 -7.30
C TRP A 67 9.37 8.11 -7.55
N ARG A 68 10.08 7.39 -8.43
CA ARG A 68 11.51 7.62 -8.79
C ARG A 68 12.46 7.71 -7.59
N PHE A 69 12.14 6.99 -6.51
CA PHE A 69 12.90 6.97 -5.27
C PHE A 69 13.31 8.38 -4.79
N VAL A 70 12.36 9.33 -4.69
CA VAL A 70 12.64 10.70 -4.21
C VAL A 70 13.49 10.63 -2.93
N LYS A 71 14.78 10.95 -3.10
CA LYS A 71 15.84 10.75 -2.12
C LYS A 71 15.84 11.94 -1.17
N GLY A 72 15.02 11.89 -0.12
CA GLY A 72 14.90 13.05 0.77
C GLY A 72 14.35 12.82 2.17
N GLN A 73 14.10 11.58 2.58
CA GLN A 73 13.37 11.35 3.81
C GLN A 73 14.26 11.11 5.03
N GLY A 74 14.09 11.97 6.03
CA GLY A 74 14.79 11.89 7.32
C GLY A 74 14.29 10.71 8.17
N LEU A 75 15.02 10.44 9.26
CA LEU A 75 14.78 9.35 10.22
C LEU A 75 13.30 9.23 10.65
N LEU A 76 12.59 10.34 10.76
CA LEU A 76 11.18 10.39 11.17
C LEU A 76 10.25 9.64 10.21
N ALA A 77 10.55 9.66 8.91
CA ALA A 77 9.73 9.00 7.91
C ALA A 77 9.95 7.47 7.93
N ILE A 78 11.18 7.01 8.24
CA ILE A 78 11.48 5.59 8.44
C ILE A 78 10.73 5.06 9.67
N ILE A 79 10.73 5.81 10.76
CA ILE A 79 9.96 5.49 11.97
C ILE A 79 8.45 5.47 11.66
N GLY A 80 7.98 6.44 10.87
CA GLY A 80 6.59 6.50 10.39
C GLY A 80 6.19 5.25 9.60
N SER A 81 7.05 4.76 8.70
CA SER A 81 6.82 3.50 7.96
C SER A 81 6.77 2.28 8.89
N PHE A 82 7.59 2.25 9.95
CA PHE A 82 7.56 1.15 10.92
C PHE A 82 6.26 1.15 11.73
N PHE A 83 5.82 2.33 12.21
CA PHE A 83 4.51 2.48 12.86
C PHE A 83 3.36 2.18 11.90
N GLY A 84 3.49 2.55 10.62
CA GLY A 84 2.54 2.22 9.56
C GLY A 84 2.41 0.71 9.36
N ALA A 85 3.53 -0.02 9.32
CA ALA A 85 3.53 -1.48 9.24
C ALA A 85 2.89 -2.14 10.47
N LEU A 86 3.19 -1.65 11.68
CA LEU A 86 2.53 -2.11 12.91
C LEU A 86 1.02 -1.85 12.88
N GLY A 87 0.60 -0.65 12.47
CA GLY A 87 -0.81 -0.31 12.30
C GLY A 87 -1.50 -1.19 11.26
N ALA A 88 -0.81 -1.54 10.17
CA ALA A 88 -1.31 -2.44 9.16
C ALA A 88 -1.52 -3.87 9.70
N CYS A 89 -0.63 -4.36 10.58
CA CYS A 89 -0.81 -5.65 11.26
C CYS A 89 -2.06 -5.63 12.17
N VAL A 90 -2.24 -4.58 12.97
CA VAL A 90 -3.43 -4.43 13.83
C VAL A 90 -4.71 -4.39 13.01
N MET A 91 -4.72 -3.63 11.91
CA MET A 91 -5.89 -3.52 11.03
C MET A 91 -6.20 -4.81 10.28
N GLY A 92 -5.18 -5.54 9.82
CA GLY A 92 -5.33 -6.87 9.24
C GLY A 92 -5.95 -7.85 10.25
N PHE A 93 -5.48 -7.83 11.50
CA PHE A 93 -6.05 -8.64 12.58
C PHE A 93 -7.50 -8.24 12.91
N MET A 94 -7.80 -6.94 12.96
CA MET A 94 -9.17 -6.46 13.18
C MET A 94 -10.11 -6.86 12.04
N SER A 95 -9.65 -6.79 10.79
CA SER A 95 -10.42 -7.27 9.64
C SER A 95 -10.68 -8.78 9.71
N TRP A 96 -9.68 -9.57 10.11
CA TRP A 96 -9.84 -11.01 10.32
C TRP A 96 -10.89 -11.30 11.39
N LEU A 97 -10.77 -10.64 12.54
CA LEU A 97 -11.70 -10.77 13.67
C LEU A 97 -13.14 -10.39 13.26
N ALA A 98 -13.29 -9.30 12.51
CA ALA A 98 -14.59 -8.85 12.02
C ALA A 98 -15.28 -9.91 11.14
N VAL A 99 -14.53 -10.57 10.24
CA VAL A 99 -15.08 -11.63 9.40
C VAL A 99 -15.41 -12.88 10.22
N ILE A 100 -14.58 -13.22 11.22
CA ILE A 100 -14.91 -14.33 12.14
C ILE A 100 -16.20 -14.06 12.92
N ILE A 101 -16.36 -12.85 13.46
CA ILE A 101 -17.60 -12.49 14.18
C ILE A 101 -18.80 -12.54 13.23
N ALA A 102 -18.65 -12.04 12.00
CA ALA A 102 -19.69 -12.13 10.98
C ALA A 102 -19.99 -13.58 10.57
N SER A 103 -19.00 -14.47 10.60
CA SER A 103 -19.17 -15.89 10.25
C SER A 103 -20.08 -16.65 11.21
N ILE A 104 -20.32 -16.14 12.42
CA ILE A 104 -21.31 -16.68 13.38
C ILE A 104 -22.72 -16.68 12.75
N TRP A 105 -23.04 -15.65 11.97
CA TRP A 105 -24.33 -15.53 11.28
C TRP A 105 -24.31 -16.16 9.88
N LEU A 106 -23.14 -16.16 9.22
CA LEU A 106 -22.95 -16.64 7.86
C LEU A 106 -21.74 -17.58 7.81
N PRO A 107 -21.88 -18.89 8.09
CA PRO A 107 -20.74 -19.80 8.16
C PRO A 107 -19.96 -19.92 6.84
N VAL A 108 -20.61 -19.60 5.71
CA VAL A 108 -20.02 -19.61 4.36
C VAL A 108 -18.88 -18.61 4.20
N ILE A 109 -18.84 -17.52 4.99
CA ILE A 109 -17.80 -16.48 4.86
C ILE A 109 -16.55 -16.75 5.68
N ASN A 110 -16.51 -17.80 6.50
CA ASN A 110 -15.34 -18.12 7.34
C ASN A 110 -14.03 -18.24 6.53
N PRO A 111 -13.99 -18.91 5.36
CA PRO A 111 -12.77 -18.97 4.53
C PRO A 111 -12.31 -17.59 4.03
N LEU A 112 -13.20 -16.60 3.95
CA LEU A 112 -12.87 -15.24 3.51
C LEU A 112 -12.13 -14.44 4.59
N ALA A 113 -12.07 -14.90 5.84
CA ALA A 113 -11.43 -14.16 6.92
C ALA A 113 -9.94 -13.91 6.62
N ILE A 114 -9.25 -14.90 6.07
CA ILE A 114 -7.84 -14.80 5.69
C ILE A 114 -7.67 -13.85 4.50
N SER A 115 -8.52 -13.97 3.47
CA SER A 115 -8.53 -13.03 2.33
C SER A 115 -8.72 -11.59 2.76
N ALA A 116 -9.67 -11.32 3.66
CA ALA A 116 -9.94 -9.98 4.16
C ALA A 116 -8.76 -9.43 4.98
N ALA A 117 -8.12 -10.29 5.78
CA ALA A 117 -6.93 -9.94 6.54
C ALA A 117 -5.77 -9.54 5.61
N LEU A 118 -5.47 -10.38 4.60
CA LEU A 118 -4.40 -10.13 3.63
C LEU A 118 -4.68 -8.90 2.77
N TRP A 119 -5.91 -8.75 2.27
CA TRP A 119 -6.36 -7.56 1.56
C TRP A 119 -6.07 -6.29 2.38
N THR A 120 -6.57 -6.27 3.62
CA THR A 120 -6.47 -5.11 4.50
C THR A 120 -5.02 -4.81 4.84
N TRP A 121 -4.22 -5.83 5.10
CA TRP A 121 -2.81 -5.68 5.41
C TRP A 121 -2.03 -5.08 4.23
N THR A 122 -2.15 -5.66 3.03
CA THR A 122 -1.49 -5.15 1.82
C THR A 122 -1.97 -3.74 1.47
N TRP A 123 -3.26 -3.48 1.56
CA TRP A 123 -3.84 -2.15 1.31
C TRP A 123 -3.29 -1.08 2.27
N MET A 124 -3.23 -1.38 3.57
CA MET A 124 -2.75 -0.43 4.58
C MET A 124 -1.26 -0.16 4.43
N ILE A 125 -0.43 -1.18 4.17
CA ILE A 125 0.99 -0.97 3.85
C ILE A 125 1.13 -0.08 2.62
N GLY A 126 0.41 -0.38 1.55
CA GLY A 126 0.43 0.42 0.33
C GLY A 126 0.09 1.89 0.57
N ARG A 127 -0.96 2.18 1.35
CA ARG A 127 -1.32 3.55 1.72
C ARG A 127 -0.22 4.25 2.51
N THR A 128 0.34 3.60 3.53
CA THR A 128 1.42 4.19 4.34
C THR A 128 2.66 4.52 3.49
N VAL A 129 2.99 3.65 2.53
CA VAL A 129 4.14 3.84 1.64
C VAL A 129 3.87 4.94 0.61
N ASN A 130 2.65 5.03 0.09
CA ASN A 130 2.26 6.10 -0.82
C ASN A 130 2.27 7.47 -0.13
N GLU A 131 1.77 7.55 1.11
CA GLU A 131 1.82 8.76 1.93
C GLU A 131 3.27 9.13 2.30
N PHE A 132 4.11 8.12 2.56
CA PHE A 132 5.53 8.32 2.72
C PHE A 132 6.12 9.00 1.49
N TYR A 133 5.97 8.47 0.28
CA TYR A 133 6.51 9.14 -0.92
C TYR A 133 5.92 10.54 -1.18
N LEU A 134 4.62 10.73 -0.93
CA LEU A 134 3.95 12.02 -1.05
C LEU A 134 4.59 13.08 -0.15
N SER A 135 4.90 12.73 1.10
CA SER A 135 5.56 13.65 2.06
C SER A 135 6.97 14.06 1.63
N GLY A 136 7.67 13.19 0.88
CA GLY A 136 9.00 13.45 0.36
C GLY A 136 9.01 14.40 -0.84
N TYR A 137 7.97 14.37 -1.68
CA TYR A 137 7.88 15.16 -2.91
C TYR A 137 7.68 16.67 -2.65
N GLY A 138 7.00 17.05 -1.57
CA GLY A 138 6.70 18.44 -1.22
C GLY A 138 7.79 19.20 -0.45
N SER A 139 8.95 18.58 -0.16
CA SER A 139 9.96 19.21 0.68
C SER A 139 10.85 20.18 -0.13
N PRO A 140 10.89 21.49 0.18
CA PRO A 140 11.59 22.52 -0.61
C PRO A 140 13.13 22.41 -0.71
N ARG A 141 13.75 21.34 -0.20
CA ARG A 141 15.21 21.21 -0.13
C ARG A 141 15.89 20.80 -1.44
N SER A 142 15.13 20.48 -2.50
CA SER A 142 15.71 20.26 -3.82
C SER A 142 16.14 21.54 -4.54
N ASN A 143 15.80 22.73 -4.02
CA ASN A 143 16.10 24.02 -4.64
C ASN A 143 17.25 24.81 -3.98
N VAL A 144 18.21 24.12 -3.34
CA VAL A 144 19.39 24.77 -2.69
C VAL A 144 20.72 24.31 -3.32
N ARG A 145 20.70 23.70 -4.51
CA ARG A 145 21.92 23.50 -5.32
C ARG A 145 21.63 23.76 -6.80
N GLY A 146 21.42 25.04 -7.12
CA GLY A 146 21.73 25.63 -8.42
C GLY A 146 22.95 26.51 -8.25
#